data_AF-A0A2G3PZX6-F1
#
_entry.id   AF-A0A2G3PZX6-F1
#
_cell.length_a   1.000
_cell.length_b   1.000
_cell.length_c   1.000
_cell.angle_alpha   90.00
_cell.angle_beta   90.00
_cell.angle_gamma   90.00
#
_symmetry.space_group_name_H-M   'P 1'
#
loop_
_entity.id
_entity.type
_entity.pdbx_description
1 polymer ?
#
loop_
_entity_poly.entity_id
_entity_poly.type
_entity_poly.pdbx_seq_one_letter_code
_entity_poly.pdbx_strand_id
1 'polypeptide(L)'
;MKKRFMGILLTLCMVLTLLPTTVLAAINVTILSYPAKTEYTVGEGFDRTGIKAVVTIGGEKKDISNEISFRNSGNVTLKQGTVFATKAGKQEITLRWTAPGEKTSQIVGKYTVTSSGEYVAPVQVAPTPVAATYQLYDAMDNGWYSIRLGYLTQHDTFITIDAAGNAVLREGGRDTKFYIEKKRIVDRDWAEITIKMPDGRYLGTLGEIDDRAMYKVGTNPVYRSKPDGDIVGKLPAGTILEVTEIKGDWAKVKYEGQAYYMWAARLTKVNGGSARVAAVDQPYLWQIEYSYDTSQVAMRPAENPKMMVKPAEKTYPDGAKAILSEYIPYLKNISFEDWGRSINNMEMAELLDGVFFTLGLYGPYSEENLLKWNSDIPNDKLNSMLIGKIDRLYGWRVFTNPNMDWRGVPTYGEFTSYLIKLMDYNKSKSSTKFSAFTNDTIKSFAIGGDTSPNAKITWEQASTLQHKTIQWAAAEWVRIGEKSGLGYKVETHLLDAPWNLTSSGYIPLSMSSTPTPARR
;
A
#
# COMPACT_ATOMS: atom_id res chain seq x y z
N MET A 1 -43.12 -22.20 -60.05
CA MET A 1 -42.12 -21.93 -58.99
C MET A 1 -41.27 -23.13 -58.55
N LYS A 2 -41.66 -24.40 -58.76
CA LYS A 2 -40.86 -25.56 -58.28
C LYS A 2 -39.56 -25.86 -59.06
N LYS A 3 -39.51 -25.58 -60.38
CA LYS A 3 -38.31 -25.91 -61.20
C LYS A 3 -37.13 -24.94 -61.03
N ARG A 4 -37.37 -23.68 -60.63
CA ARG A 4 -36.31 -22.68 -60.38
C ARG A 4 -35.64 -22.84 -59.01
N PHE A 5 -36.34 -23.40 -58.03
CA PHE A 5 -35.80 -23.67 -56.70
C PHE A 5 -34.84 -24.87 -56.68
N MET A 6 -35.10 -25.89 -57.50
CA MET A 6 -34.26 -27.10 -57.55
C MET A 6 -32.86 -26.82 -58.15
N GLY A 7 -32.78 -25.89 -59.09
CA GLY A 7 -31.50 -25.49 -59.70
C GLY A 7 -30.57 -24.78 -58.72
N ILE A 8 -31.10 -23.83 -57.92
CA ILE A 8 -30.34 -23.07 -56.93
C ILE A 8 -29.84 -23.99 -55.80
N LEU A 9 -30.63 -25.00 -55.41
CA LEU A 9 -30.25 -25.95 -54.37
C LEU A 9 -29.11 -26.89 -54.81
N LEU A 10 -29.08 -27.30 -56.08
CA LEU A 10 -27.99 -28.14 -56.60
C LEU A 10 -26.67 -27.36 -56.70
N THR A 11 -26.71 -26.09 -57.12
CA THR A 11 -25.51 -25.25 -57.17
C THR A 11 -24.98 -24.93 -55.77
N LEU A 12 -25.86 -24.77 -54.78
CA LEU A 12 -25.47 -24.57 -53.38
C LEU A 12 -24.82 -25.83 -52.77
N CYS A 13 -25.30 -27.03 -53.12
CA CYS A 13 -24.70 -28.29 -52.66
C CYS A 13 -23.32 -28.57 -53.28
N MET A 14 -23.09 -28.20 -54.54
CA MET A 14 -21.75 -28.36 -55.16
C MET A 14 -20.71 -27.36 -54.62
N VAL A 15 -21.13 -26.18 -54.16
CA VAL A 15 -20.23 -25.21 -53.52
C VAL A 15 -19.90 -25.62 -52.07
N LEU A 16 -20.79 -26.36 -51.39
CA LEU A 16 -20.56 -26.83 -50.01
C LEU A 16 -19.55 -27.98 -49.90
N THR A 17 -19.36 -28.77 -50.97
CA THR A 17 -18.38 -29.87 -51.00
C THR A 17 -16.95 -29.44 -51.35
N LEU A 18 -16.73 -28.15 -51.67
CA LEU A 18 -15.42 -27.57 -51.97
C LEU A 18 -14.80 -26.83 -50.77
N LEU A 19 -15.42 -26.86 -49.60
CA LEU A 19 -14.76 -26.43 -48.37
C LEU A 19 -13.68 -27.45 -48.02
N PRO A 20 -12.40 -27.07 -47.89
CA PRO A 20 -11.38 -27.97 -47.37
C PRO A 20 -11.81 -28.43 -45.98
N THR A 21 -12.10 -29.73 -45.85
CA THR A 21 -12.16 -30.39 -44.56
C THR A 21 -10.76 -30.29 -43.97
N THR A 22 -10.54 -29.31 -43.11
CA THR A 22 -9.38 -29.27 -42.24
C THR A 22 -9.49 -30.47 -41.32
N VAL A 23 -8.82 -31.55 -41.72
CA VAL A 23 -8.51 -32.66 -40.84
C VAL A 23 -7.75 -32.06 -39.66
N LEU A 24 -8.43 -31.90 -38.52
CA LEU A 24 -7.78 -31.61 -37.24
C LEU A 24 -6.87 -32.79 -36.95
N ALA A 25 -5.60 -32.68 -37.34
CA ALA A 25 -4.58 -33.63 -36.94
C ALA A 25 -4.59 -33.70 -35.41
N ALA A 26 -4.75 -34.90 -34.84
CA ALA A 26 -4.62 -35.10 -33.41
C ALA A 26 -3.25 -34.60 -32.95
N ILE A 27 -3.24 -33.52 -32.16
CA ILE A 27 -2.02 -32.97 -31.56
C ILE A 27 -1.71 -33.80 -30.31
N ASN A 28 -0.70 -34.66 -30.39
CA ASN A 28 -0.27 -35.47 -29.25
C ASN A 28 1.05 -34.94 -28.70
N VAL A 29 1.01 -34.45 -27.44
CA VAL A 29 2.21 -34.07 -26.68
C VAL A 29 2.69 -35.29 -25.88
N THR A 30 3.98 -35.61 -26.00
CA THR A 30 4.65 -36.67 -25.25
C THR A 30 5.72 -36.06 -24.35
N ILE A 31 5.60 -36.27 -23.05
CA ILE A 31 6.65 -35.94 -22.08
C ILE A 31 7.65 -37.11 -22.04
N LEU A 32 8.86 -36.86 -22.54
CA LEU A 32 9.93 -37.87 -22.60
C LEU A 32 10.70 -37.96 -21.28
N SER A 33 10.86 -36.85 -20.56
CA SER A 33 11.42 -36.83 -19.21
C SER A 33 10.92 -35.62 -18.43
N TYR A 34 10.72 -35.80 -17.12
CA TYR A 34 10.44 -34.70 -16.19
C TYR A 34 11.74 -34.00 -15.75
N PRO A 35 11.66 -32.81 -15.11
CA PRO A 35 12.81 -32.22 -14.44
C PRO A 35 13.49 -33.21 -13.49
N ALA A 36 14.83 -33.22 -13.50
CA ALA A 36 15.61 -34.20 -12.76
C ALA A 36 15.53 -33.98 -11.23
N LYS A 37 15.40 -32.72 -10.81
CA LYS A 37 15.29 -32.35 -9.40
C LYS A 37 13.85 -32.49 -8.92
N THR A 38 13.65 -33.40 -7.96
CA THR A 38 12.35 -33.62 -7.31
C THR A 38 12.39 -33.40 -5.80
N GLU A 39 13.58 -33.17 -5.25
CA GLU A 39 13.80 -32.84 -3.84
C GLU A 39 14.37 -31.43 -3.72
N TYR A 40 13.76 -30.62 -2.85
CA TYR A 40 14.10 -29.23 -2.63
C TYR A 40 14.24 -28.92 -1.14
N THR A 41 14.99 -27.88 -0.80
CA THR A 41 14.87 -27.24 0.51
C THR A 41 13.83 -26.13 0.47
N VAL A 42 13.12 -25.89 1.58
CA VAL A 42 12.18 -24.76 1.66
C VAL A 42 12.91 -23.45 1.37
N GLY A 43 12.37 -22.63 0.47
CA GLY A 43 13.01 -21.39 0.00
C GLY A 43 13.92 -21.55 -1.23
N GLU A 44 14.14 -22.79 -1.70
CA GLU A 44 14.93 -23.05 -2.90
C GLU A 44 14.16 -22.71 -4.20
N GLY A 45 14.91 -22.24 -5.20
CA GLY A 45 14.37 -21.94 -6.53
C GLY A 45 14.09 -23.18 -7.36
N PHE A 46 12.98 -23.15 -8.11
CA PHE A 46 12.58 -24.21 -9.03
C PHE A 46 13.65 -24.50 -10.09
N ASP A 47 13.93 -25.78 -10.33
CA ASP A 47 14.89 -26.21 -11.34
C ASP A 47 14.20 -27.02 -12.43
N ARG A 48 14.21 -26.50 -13.66
CA ARG A 48 13.57 -27.12 -14.83
C ARG A 48 14.51 -28.10 -15.55
N THR A 49 15.79 -28.14 -15.18
CA THR A 49 16.80 -28.96 -15.87
C THR A 49 16.35 -30.42 -16.00
N GLY A 50 16.44 -30.97 -17.21
CA GLY A 50 16.09 -32.37 -17.49
C GLY A 50 14.73 -32.59 -18.17
N ILE A 51 13.87 -31.58 -18.28
CA ILE A 51 12.63 -31.69 -19.07
C ILE A 51 12.94 -31.97 -20.55
N LYS A 52 12.27 -32.98 -21.11
CA LYS A 52 12.23 -33.22 -22.56
C LYS A 52 10.79 -33.49 -22.96
N ALA A 53 10.29 -32.75 -23.95
CA ALA A 53 8.94 -32.89 -24.46
C ALA A 53 8.91 -32.75 -25.98
N VAL A 54 8.11 -33.58 -26.63
CA VAL A 54 7.90 -33.54 -28.08
C VAL A 54 6.42 -33.48 -28.39
N VAL A 55 6.06 -32.76 -29.45
CA VAL A 55 4.71 -32.78 -30.01
C VAL A 55 4.76 -33.42 -31.39
N THR A 56 3.74 -34.23 -31.71
CA THR A 56 3.53 -34.72 -33.08
C THR A 56 2.41 -33.93 -33.74
N ILE A 57 2.72 -33.23 -34.82
CA ILE A 57 1.78 -32.45 -35.63
C ILE A 57 1.90 -32.93 -37.07
N GLY A 58 0.81 -33.43 -37.66
CA GLY A 58 0.83 -33.91 -39.04
C GLY A 58 1.81 -35.06 -39.33
N GLY A 59 2.22 -35.82 -38.30
CA GLY A 59 3.20 -36.91 -38.40
C GLY A 59 4.65 -36.51 -38.13
N GLU A 60 4.97 -35.22 -38.08
CA GLU A 60 6.30 -34.72 -37.75
C GLU A 60 6.46 -34.51 -36.23
N LYS A 61 7.64 -34.85 -35.69
CA LYS A 61 7.99 -34.62 -34.29
C LYS A 61 8.75 -33.30 -34.14
N LYS A 62 8.26 -32.42 -33.26
CA LYS A 62 8.91 -31.16 -32.90
C LYS A 62 9.27 -31.15 -31.41
N ASP A 63 10.48 -30.71 -31.07
CA ASP A 63 10.88 -30.44 -29.70
C ASP A 63 10.15 -29.20 -29.17
N ILE A 64 9.46 -29.35 -28.04
CA ILE A 64 8.71 -28.30 -27.35
C ILE A 64 9.17 -28.13 -25.89
N SER A 65 10.34 -28.65 -25.53
CA SER A 65 10.85 -28.65 -24.15
C SER A 65 10.92 -27.23 -23.56
N ASN A 66 11.27 -26.24 -24.37
CA ASN A 66 11.33 -24.82 -23.97
C ASN A 66 9.95 -24.13 -23.96
N GLU A 67 8.93 -24.76 -24.55
CA GLU A 67 7.55 -24.26 -24.60
C GLU A 67 6.70 -24.81 -23.44
N ILE A 68 7.20 -25.79 -22.68
CA ILE A 68 6.51 -26.33 -21.50
C ILE A 68 6.53 -25.30 -20.36
N SER A 69 5.34 -25.00 -19.85
CA SER A 69 5.15 -24.21 -18.64
C SER A 69 4.88 -25.11 -17.43
N PHE A 70 5.36 -24.70 -16.26
CA PHE A 70 5.22 -25.43 -15.01
C PHE A 70 4.35 -24.64 -14.05
N ARG A 71 3.44 -25.30 -13.34
CA ARG A 71 2.64 -24.69 -12.29
C ARG A 71 2.53 -25.58 -11.05
N ASN A 72 2.63 -25.00 -9.86
CA ASN A 72 2.35 -25.73 -8.62
C ASN A 72 0.83 -25.88 -8.37
N SER A 73 0.46 -26.59 -7.30
CA SER A 73 -0.93 -26.76 -6.85
C SER A 73 -1.65 -25.44 -6.52
N GLY A 74 -0.90 -24.37 -6.22
CA GLY A 74 -1.41 -23.00 -6.05
C GLY A 74 -1.58 -22.21 -7.35
N ASN A 75 -1.44 -22.86 -8.52
CA ASN A 75 -1.47 -22.25 -9.86
C ASN A 75 -0.38 -21.21 -10.17
N VAL A 76 0.67 -21.11 -9.34
CA VAL A 76 1.83 -20.23 -9.56
C VAL A 76 2.66 -20.76 -10.73
N THR A 77 3.00 -19.91 -11.69
CA THR A 77 3.89 -20.30 -12.81
C THR A 77 5.34 -20.35 -12.36
N LEU A 78 6.00 -21.48 -12.54
CA LEU A 78 7.37 -21.72 -12.09
C LEU A 78 8.35 -21.52 -13.26
N LYS A 79 9.20 -20.49 -13.14
CA LYS A 79 10.38 -20.28 -14.00
C LYS A 79 11.62 -20.84 -13.29
N GLN A 80 12.73 -20.96 -14.01
CA GLN A 80 14.01 -21.30 -13.37
C GLN A 80 14.28 -20.32 -12.21
N GLY A 81 14.60 -20.85 -11.04
CA GLY A 81 14.86 -20.08 -9.83
C GLY A 81 13.61 -19.57 -9.08
N THR A 82 12.39 -19.81 -9.59
CA THR A 82 11.16 -19.41 -8.88
C THR A 82 11.04 -20.18 -7.58
N VAL A 83 11.09 -19.50 -6.43
CA VAL A 83 10.82 -20.12 -5.13
C VAL A 83 9.35 -20.52 -5.08
N PHE A 84 9.08 -21.80 -4.83
CA PHE A 84 7.73 -22.36 -4.95
C PHE A 84 7.29 -23.18 -3.73
N ALA A 85 8.26 -23.62 -2.92
CA ALA A 85 8.03 -24.34 -1.69
C ALA A 85 8.44 -23.49 -0.48
N THR A 86 7.44 -23.01 0.26
CA THR A 86 7.59 -22.22 1.50
C THR A 86 7.30 -23.04 2.76
N LYS A 87 6.96 -24.33 2.61
CA LYS A 87 6.80 -25.32 3.68
C LYS A 87 7.37 -26.67 3.24
N ALA A 88 7.83 -27.47 4.20
CA ALA A 88 8.16 -28.86 3.94
C ALA A 88 6.89 -29.65 3.57
N GLY A 89 7.01 -30.57 2.63
CA GLY A 89 5.90 -31.39 2.17
C GLY A 89 5.97 -31.74 0.68
N LYS A 90 5.01 -32.54 0.24
CA LYS A 90 4.86 -32.93 -1.16
C LYS A 90 3.97 -31.94 -1.89
N GLN A 91 4.35 -31.57 -3.11
CA GLN A 91 3.57 -30.69 -3.98
C GLN A 91 3.49 -31.28 -5.40
N GLU A 92 2.33 -31.19 -6.02
CA GLU A 92 2.14 -31.55 -7.43
C GLU A 92 2.52 -30.36 -8.32
N ILE A 93 3.38 -30.61 -9.30
CA ILE A 93 3.71 -29.68 -10.38
C ILE A 93 3.04 -30.17 -11.66
N THR A 94 2.21 -29.32 -12.25
CA THR A 94 1.55 -29.55 -13.53
C THR A 94 2.38 -28.97 -14.67
N LEU A 95 2.55 -29.73 -15.74
CA LEU A 95 3.16 -29.31 -17.00
C LEU A 95 2.04 -28.93 -17.95
N ARG A 96 2.17 -27.76 -18.58
CA ARG A 96 1.16 -27.25 -19.50
C ARG A 96 1.78 -26.75 -20.79
N TRP A 97 1.08 -26.98 -21.88
CA TRP A 97 1.45 -26.51 -23.21
C TRP A 97 0.21 -25.97 -23.93
N THR A 98 0.41 -24.92 -24.72
CA THR A 98 -0.65 -24.29 -25.51
C THR A 98 -0.37 -24.57 -26.97
N ALA A 99 -1.30 -25.25 -27.64
CA ALA A 99 -1.16 -25.50 -29.06
C ALA A 99 -1.16 -24.17 -29.86
N PRO A 100 -0.44 -24.10 -30.99
CA PRO A 100 -0.48 -22.92 -31.85
C PRO A 100 -1.93 -22.57 -32.24
N GLY A 101 -2.33 -21.32 -32.02
CA GLY A 101 -3.70 -20.84 -32.31
C GLY A 101 -4.71 -21.05 -31.18
N GLU A 102 -4.38 -21.82 -30.13
CA GLU A 102 -5.26 -22.02 -28.98
C GLU A 102 -5.09 -20.94 -27.90
N LYS A 103 -6.20 -20.55 -27.27
CA LYS A 103 -6.21 -19.52 -26.21
C LYS A 103 -5.92 -20.09 -24.82
N THR A 104 -6.04 -21.41 -24.65
CA THR A 104 -5.94 -22.08 -23.34
C THR A 104 -4.84 -23.14 -23.34
N SER A 105 -4.04 -23.14 -22.28
CA SER A 105 -3.01 -24.15 -22.07
C SER A 105 -3.63 -25.44 -21.56
N GLN A 106 -3.27 -26.58 -22.15
CA GLN A 106 -3.71 -27.91 -21.72
C GLN A 106 -2.69 -28.52 -20.76
N ILE A 107 -3.14 -29.34 -19.82
CA ILE A 107 -2.24 -30.12 -18.94
C ILE A 107 -1.72 -31.31 -19.74
N VAL A 108 -0.40 -31.38 -19.89
CA VAL A 108 0.29 -32.41 -20.68
C VAL A 108 1.13 -33.35 -19.82
N GLY A 109 1.27 -33.07 -18.52
CA GLY A 109 1.97 -33.92 -17.57
C GLY A 109 1.82 -33.44 -16.14
N LYS A 110 2.16 -34.31 -15.18
CA LYS A 110 2.17 -34.00 -13.74
C LYS A 110 3.30 -34.77 -13.07
N TYR A 111 3.97 -34.16 -12.12
CA TYR A 111 4.93 -34.86 -11.26
C TYR A 111 4.93 -34.26 -9.85
N THR A 112 5.42 -35.04 -8.89
CA THR A 112 5.48 -34.64 -7.48
C THR A 112 6.90 -34.22 -7.12
N VAL A 113 7.01 -33.14 -6.36
CA VAL A 113 8.26 -32.70 -5.73
C VAL A 113 8.08 -32.72 -4.21
N THR A 114 9.17 -32.98 -3.49
CA THR A 114 9.21 -32.99 -2.02
C THR A 114 10.13 -31.88 -1.56
N SER A 115 9.64 -31.02 -0.67
CA SER A 115 10.44 -30.00 0.00
C SER A 115 10.68 -30.37 1.45
N SER A 116 11.88 -30.12 1.96
CA SER A 116 12.27 -30.43 3.35
C SER A 116 12.96 -29.23 4.01
N GLY A 117 12.94 -29.20 5.35
CA GLY A 117 13.53 -28.12 6.15
C GLY A 117 12.57 -26.99 6.49
N GLU A 118 13.07 -26.01 7.26
CA GLU A 118 12.38 -24.74 7.53
C GLU A 118 12.81 -23.69 6.50
N TYR A 119 11.96 -22.69 6.25
CA TYR A 119 12.32 -21.57 5.37
C TYR A 119 13.53 -20.82 5.95
N VAL A 120 14.67 -20.94 5.28
CA VAL A 120 15.85 -20.12 5.51
C VAL A 120 15.95 -19.17 4.33
N ALA A 121 15.70 -17.87 4.57
CA ALA A 121 15.83 -16.86 3.53
C ALA A 121 17.24 -16.93 2.91
N PRO A 122 17.39 -16.88 1.57
CA PRO A 122 18.71 -16.90 0.95
C PRO A 122 19.52 -15.70 1.45
N VAL A 123 20.66 -16.00 2.09
CA VAL A 123 21.66 -15.00 2.49
C VAL A 123 22.30 -14.47 1.21
N GLN A 124 21.71 -13.43 0.62
CA GLN A 124 22.49 -12.54 -0.23
C GLN A 124 23.29 -11.62 0.68
N VAL A 125 24.60 -11.54 0.43
CA VAL A 125 25.49 -10.63 1.13
C VAL A 125 24.98 -9.21 0.88
N ALA A 126 24.38 -8.61 1.90
CA ALA A 126 23.98 -7.22 1.87
C ALA A 126 25.20 -6.36 1.48
N PRO A 127 25.04 -5.35 0.61
CA PRO A 127 26.13 -4.44 0.29
C PRO A 127 26.69 -3.86 1.60
N THR A 128 28.01 -3.75 1.68
CA THR A 128 28.68 -3.27 2.89
C THR A 128 28.12 -1.90 3.29
N PRO A 129 27.67 -1.75 4.55
CA PRO A 129 27.13 -0.52 5.07
C PRO A 129 28.00 0.71 4.79
N VAL A 130 27.46 1.77 4.17
CA VAL A 130 28.06 3.12 4.22
C VAL A 130 27.10 4.05 4.97
N ALA A 131 27.60 4.99 5.77
CA ALA A 131 26.81 5.81 6.70
C ALA A 131 25.65 6.63 6.07
N ALA A 132 25.60 6.77 4.74
CA ALA A 132 24.52 7.46 4.03
C ALA A 132 23.37 6.53 3.57
N THR A 133 23.54 5.21 3.68
CA THR A 133 22.65 4.20 3.08
C THR A 133 21.65 3.57 4.08
N TYR A 134 21.67 3.98 5.36
CA TYR A 134 20.92 3.35 6.46
C TYR A 134 19.67 4.07 6.92
N GLN A 135 19.49 5.34 6.56
CA GLN A 135 18.48 6.16 7.21
C GLN A 135 17.10 5.47 7.10
N LEU A 136 16.75 4.93 5.93
CA LEU A 136 15.45 4.34 5.60
C LEU A 136 14.96 3.25 6.58
N TYR A 137 15.88 2.44 7.09
CA TYR A 137 15.61 1.27 7.95
C TYR A 137 15.57 1.64 9.45
N ASP A 138 16.15 2.78 9.81
CA ASP A 138 16.17 3.33 11.17
C ASP A 138 14.93 4.20 11.46
N ALA A 139 14.17 4.57 10.43
CA ALA A 139 12.96 5.39 10.54
C ALA A 139 11.78 4.65 11.20
N MET A 140 11.77 3.32 11.19
CA MET A 140 10.71 2.49 11.76
C MET A 140 11.29 1.32 12.54
N ASP A 141 10.76 1.08 13.74
CA ASP A 141 11.14 -0.02 14.59
C ASP A 141 10.25 -1.26 14.37
N ASN A 142 10.70 -2.40 14.88
CA ASN A 142 9.81 -3.56 14.98
C ASN A 142 8.76 -3.26 16.05
N GLY A 143 7.48 -3.41 15.74
CA GLY A 143 6.43 -3.00 16.65
C GLY A 143 5.03 -3.07 16.06
N TRP A 144 4.04 -2.66 16.86
CA TRP A 144 2.63 -2.63 16.46
C TRP A 144 2.26 -1.27 15.90
N TYR A 145 1.81 -1.24 14.65
CA TYR A 145 1.45 -0.02 13.93
C TYR A 145 0.03 -0.11 13.37
N SER A 146 -0.64 1.04 13.31
CA SER A 146 -1.80 1.23 12.44
C SER A 146 -1.30 1.59 11.05
N ILE A 147 -1.92 1.08 9.98
CA ILE A 147 -1.49 1.39 8.60
C ILE A 147 -2.50 2.34 7.97
N ARG A 148 -2.12 3.62 7.80
CA ARG A 148 -2.91 4.61 7.07
C ARG A 148 -2.61 4.48 5.58
N LEU A 149 -3.63 4.57 4.71
CA LEU A 149 -3.47 4.56 3.26
C LEU A 149 -4.31 5.66 2.60
N GLY A 150 -3.64 6.64 1.99
CA GLY A 150 -4.25 7.77 1.27
C GLY A 150 -4.03 9.12 1.96
N TYR A 151 -4.01 10.20 1.17
CA TYR A 151 -4.07 11.58 1.64
C TYR A 151 -4.72 12.49 0.58
N LEU A 152 -6.05 12.64 0.63
CA LEU A 152 -6.81 13.59 -0.18
C LEU A 152 -7.99 14.15 0.64
N THR A 153 -7.71 15.26 1.31
CA THR A 153 -8.58 16.35 1.81
C THR A 153 -9.82 16.11 2.68
N GLN A 154 -10.37 14.90 2.90
CA GLN A 154 -11.55 14.77 3.79
C GLN A 154 -11.68 13.50 4.66
N HIS A 155 -10.89 12.43 4.45
CA HIS A 155 -11.07 11.18 5.21
C HIS A 155 -9.76 10.46 5.52
N ASP A 156 -9.41 10.37 6.81
CA ASP A 156 -8.31 9.53 7.28
C ASP A 156 -8.78 8.08 7.43
N THR A 157 -8.30 7.23 6.51
CA THR A 157 -8.67 5.81 6.48
C THR A 157 -7.49 4.89 6.77
N PHE A 158 -7.78 3.84 7.51
CA PHE A 158 -6.81 2.83 7.95
C PHE A 158 -7.13 1.49 7.31
N ILE A 159 -6.09 0.71 7.00
CA ILE A 159 -6.25 -0.67 6.56
C ILE A 159 -6.83 -1.49 7.71
N THR A 160 -7.94 -2.15 7.42
CA THR A 160 -8.61 -3.14 8.27
C THR A 160 -8.82 -4.42 7.46
N ILE A 161 -9.23 -5.50 8.14
CA ILE A 161 -9.52 -6.77 7.48
C ILE A 161 -11.00 -7.10 7.67
N ASP A 162 -11.72 -7.23 6.56
CA ASP A 162 -13.14 -7.60 6.59
C ASP A 162 -13.34 -9.08 6.98
N ALA A 163 -14.60 -9.47 7.23
CA ALA A 163 -14.94 -10.83 7.62
C ALA A 163 -14.55 -11.91 6.57
N ALA A 164 -14.34 -11.51 5.31
CA ALA A 164 -13.90 -12.38 4.23
C ALA A 164 -12.37 -12.38 4.07
N GLY A 165 -11.63 -11.67 4.95
CA GLY A 165 -10.17 -11.59 4.92
C GLY A 165 -9.61 -10.57 3.93
N ASN A 166 -10.43 -9.71 3.30
CA ASN A 166 -9.93 -8.68 2.40
C ASN A 166 -9.45 -7.46 3.18
N ALA A 167 -8.39 -6.82 2.68
CA ALA A 167 -7.96 -5.52 3.17
C ALA A 167 -8.88 -4.41 2.64
N VAL A 168 -9.51 -3.69 3.57
CA VAL A 168 -10.42 -2.59 3.29
C VAL A 168 -10.07 -1.37 4.13
N LEU A 169 -10.31 -0.19 3.59
CA LEU A 169 -10.09 1.08 4.24
C LEU A 169 -11.27 1.41 5.13
N ARG A 170 -11.00 1.85 6.37
CA ARG A 170 -12.02 2.30 7.30
C ARG A 170 -11.67 3.62 7.96
N GLU A 171 -12.63 4.54 8.01
CA GLU A 171 -12.60 5.69 8.90
C GLU A 171 -12.58 5.22 10.35
N GLY A 172 -11.74 5.85 11.17
CA GLY A 172 -11.57 5.43 12.56
C GLY A 172 -10.99 4.02 12.75
N GLY A 173 -10.57 3.33 11.68
CA GLY A 173 -10.02 1.95 11.71
C GLY A 173 -8.67 1.80 12.40
N ARG A 174 -8.19 2.84 13.10
CA ARG A 174 -6.88 2.95 13.77
C ARG A 174 -6.63 1.87 14.82
N ASP A 175 -7.66 1.28 15.40
CA ASP A 175 -7.53 0.24 16.41
C ASP A 175 -7.05 -1.08 15.80
N THR A 176 -7.13 -1.23 14.47
CA THR A 176 -6.51 -2.37 13.79
C THR A 176 -5.00 -2.18 13.77
N LYS A 177 -4.29 -3.02 14.54
CA LYS A 177 -2.83 -3.02 14.63
C LYS A 177 -2.23 -4.17 13.84
N PHE A 178 -1.08 -3.90 13.24
CA PHE A 178 -0.25 -4.88 12.55
C PHE A 178 1.16 -4.82 13.13
N TYR A 179 1.74 -5.99 13.41
CA TYR A 179 3.12 -6.10 13.84
C TYR A 179 4.02 -6.03 12.62
N ILE A 180 4.81 -4.96 12.53
CA ILE A 180 5.81 -4.77 11.50
C ILE A 180 7.11 -5.40 11.97
N GLU A 181 7.65 -6.30 11.15
CA GLU A 181 8.91 -6.96 11.41
C GLU A 181 9.85 -6.74 10.24
N LYS A 182 10.95 -6.05 10.50
CA LYS A 182 12.01 -5.82 9.53
C LYS A 182 12.75 -7.12 9.24
N LYS A 183 13.03 -7.39 7.95
CA LYS A 183 13.70 -8.62 7.50
C LYS A 183 15.08 -8.35 6.95
N ARG A 184 15.19 -7.50 5.94
CA ARG A 184 16.47 -7.15 5.32
C ARG A 184 16.41 -5.85 4.54
N ILE A 185 17.57 -5.28 4.27
CA ILE A 185 17.75 -4.20 3.30
C ILE A 185 17.94 -4.85 1.92
N VAL A 186 17.22 -4.37 0.90
CA VAL A 186 17.31 -4.86 -0.48
C VAL A 186 18.35 -4.05 -1.25
N ASP A 187 18.23 -2.73 -1.20
CA ASP A 187 19.16 -1.78 -1.80
C ASP A 187 19.14 -0.44 -1.03
N ARG A 188 19.71 0.63 -1.61
CA ARG A 188 19.75 1.96 -0.97
C ARG A 188 18.36 2.49 -0.58
N ASP A 189 17.36 2.23 -1.40
CA ASP A 189 16.04 2.87 -1.30
C ASP A 189 14.95 1.88 -0.87
N TRP A 190 15.25 0.58 -0.79
CA TRP A 190 14.27 -0.47 -0.51
C TRP A 190 14.68 -1.39 0.64
N ALA A 191 13.71 -1.66 1.52
CA ALA A 191 13.82 -2.68 2.57
C ALA A 191 12.64 -3.66 2.50
N GLU A 192 12.85 -4.89 3.00
CA GLU A 192 11.82 -5.90 3.11
C GLU A 192 11.31 -6.04 4.54
N ILE A 193 9.99 -6.09 4.68
CA ILE A 193 9.26 -6.28 5.94
C ILE A 193 8.23 -7.40 5.81
N THR A 194 7.82 -7.95 6.95
CA THR A 194 6.55 -8.69 7.07
C THR A 194 5.57 -7.91 7.94
N ILE A 195 4.29 -8.04 7.63
CA ILE A 195 3.20 -7.35 8.32
C ILE A 195 2.28 -8.42 8.91
N LYS A 196 2.37 -8.64 10.23
CA LYS A 196 1.66 -9.71 10.93
C LYS A 196 0.43 -9.18 11.67
N MET A 197 -0.65 -9.94 11.68
CA MET A 197 -1.90 -9.64 12.39
C MET A 197 -1.88 -10.23 13.80
N PRO A 198 -2.70 -9.72 14.75
CA PRO A 198 -2.80 -10.27 16.11
C PRO A 198 -3.19 -11.76 16.17
N ASP A 199 -3.98 -12.22 15.19
CA ASP A 199 -4.41 -13.61 15.07
C ASP A 199 -3.34 -14.55 14.48
N GLY A 200 -2.16 -14.04 14.16
CA GLY A 200 -1.04 -14.82 13.63
C GLY A 200 -0.93 -14.85 12.10
N ARG A 201 -1.96 -14.40 11.37
CA ARG A 201 -1.91 -14.27 9.90
C ARG A 201 -1.05 -13.08 9.49
N TYR A 202 -0.88 -12.88 8.18
CA TYR A 202 -0.10 -11.79 7.61
C TYR A 202 -0.92 -10.99 6.60
N LEU A 203 -0.63 -9.71 6.46
CA LEU A 203 -1.09 -8.93 5.33
C LEU A 203 -0.28 -9.34 4.10
N GLY A 204 -0.95 -9.79 3.05
CA GLY A 204 -0.33 -10.24 1.81
C GLY A 204 -1.26 -10.03 0.62
N THR A 205 -1.11 -10.87 -0.40
CA THR A 205 -1.94 -10.77 -1.61
C THR A 205 -2.64 -12.11 -1.90
N LEU A 206 -3.86 -12.02 -2.43
CA LEU A 206 -4.63 -13.17 -2.90
C LEU A 206 -4.96 -13.01 -4.40
N GLY A 207 -4.79 -14.11 -5.15
CA GLY A 207 -5.00 -14.15 -6.59
C GLY A 207 -3.71 -14.00 -7.41
N GLU A 208 -3.83 -14.11 -8.73
CA GLU A 208 -2.71 -13.88 -9.65
C GLU A 208 -2.38 -12.38 -9.71
N ILE A 209 -1.13 -12.01 -9.45
CA ILE A 209 -0.64 -10.65 -9.70
C ILE A 209 -0.38 -10.52 -11.20
N ASP A 210 -1.36 -10.01 -11.94
CA ASP A 210 -1.20 -9.68 -13.36
C ASP A 210 -0.49 -8.33 -13.52
N ASP A 211 0.81 -8.36 -13.78
CA ASP A 211 1.64 -7.17 -14.05
C ASP A 211 1.70 -6.78 -15.54
N ARG A 212 0.91 -7.46 -16.39
CA ARG A 212 0.89 -7.15 -17.82
C ARG A 212 0.23 -5.79 -18.04
N ALA A 213 0.81 -5.00 -18.93
CA ALA A 213 0.23 -3.72 -19.30
C ALA A 213 -0.92 -3.97 -20.29
N MET A 214 -2.14 -4.11 -19.75
CA MET A 214 -3.32 -4.39 -20.57
C MET A 214 -3.94 -3.09 -21.11
N TYR A 215 -4.29 -3.08 -22.39
CA TYR A 215 -4.92 -1.94 -23.03
C TYR A 215 -6.15 -2.37 -23.82
N LYS A 216 -7.22 -1.60 -23.66
CA LYS A 216 -8.43 -1.70 -24.46
C LYS A 216 -8.25 -0.92 -25.75
N VAL A 217 -8.52 -1.60 -26.85
CA VAL A 217 -8.45 -1.06 -28.20
C VAL A 217 -9.63 -0.11 -28.47
N GLY A 218 -9.35 1.08 -28.98
CA GLY A 218 -10.32 2.12 -29.35
C GLY A 218 -10.86 1.98 -30.77
N THR A 219 -11.36 3.08 -31.34
CA THR A 219 -11.94 3.10 -32.69
C THR A 219 -10.88 3.20 -33.79
N ASN A 220 -11.16 2.57 -34.94
CA ASN A 220 -10.25 2.44 -36.10
C ASN A 220 -8.86 1.83 -35.78
N PRO A 221 -8.76 0.68 -35.09
CA PRO A 221 -7.49 0.19 -34.59
C PRO A 221 -6.83 -0.79 -35.59
N VAL A 222 -6.00 -0.25 -36.48
CA VAL A 222 -5.18 -1.08 -37.39
C VAL A 222 -3.89 -1.53 -36.70
N TYR A 223 -3.42 -2.73 -37.05
CA TYR A 223 -2.13 -3.25 -36.57
C TYR A 223 -1.21 -3.61 -37.75
N ARG A 224 0.11 -3.54 -37.49
CA ARG A 224 1.19 -3.62 -38.47
C ARG A 224 2.30 -4.54 -37.97
N SER A 225 3.12 -5.09 -38.87
CA SER A 225 4.28 -5.94 -38.49
C SER A 225 5.47 -5.12 -37.96
N LYS A 226 5.54 -3.83 -38.30
CA LYS A 226 6.52 -2.85 -37.82
C LYS A 226 5.91 -1.44 -37.79
N PRO A 227 6.50 -0.49 -37.04
CA PRO A 227 6.15 0.93 -37.13
C PRO A 227 6.17 1.41 -38.59
N ASP A 228 5.17 2.19 -38.97
CA ASP A 228 5.01 2.79 -40.31
C ASP A 228 4.99 1.80 -41.49
N GLY A 229 4.97 0.49 -41.23
CA GLY A 229 4.86 -0.55 -42.26
C GLY A 229 3.45 -0.65 -42.83
N ASP A 230 3.17 -1.65 -43.66
CA ASP A 230 1.82 -1.86 -44.20
C ASP A 230 0.82 -2.33 -43.13
N ILE A 231 -0.47 -2.04 -43.38
CA ILE A 231 -1.55 -2.53 -42.51
C ILE A 231 -1.66 -4.04 -42.67
N VAL A 232 -1.42 -4.76 -41.58
CA VAL A 232 -1.61 -6.21 -41.51
C VAL A 232 -3.09 -6.55 -41.29
N GLY A 233 -3.76 -5.79 -40.44
CA GLY A 233 -5.18 -6.02 -40.15
C GLY A 233 -5.82 -4.95 -39.28
N LYS A 234 -7.06 -5.20 -38.88
CA LYS A 234 -7.86 -4.36 -37.99
C LYS A 234 -8.36 -5.19 -36.81
N LEU A 235 -8.36 -4.62 -35.62
CA LEU A 235 -8.94 -5.25 -34.44
C LEU A 235 -10.34 -4.70 -34.14
N PRO A 236 -11.22 -5.49 -33.51
CA PRO A 236 -12.46 -4.95 -32.96
C PRO A 236 -12.17 -3.93 -31.85
N ALA A 237 -12.89 -2.81 -31.84
CA ALA A 237 -12.89 -1.90 -30.70
C ALA A 237 -13.38 -2.64 -29.45
N GLY A 238 -12.76 -2.36 -28.31
CA GLY A 238 -13.00 -3.05 -27.04
C GLY A 238 -12.12 -4.27 -26.79
N THR A 239 -11.37 -4.77 -27.80
CA THR A 239 -10.40 -5.86 -27.60
C THR A 239 -9.37 -5.46 -26.55
N ILE A 240 -9.09 -6.35 -25.59
CA ILE A 240 -8.06 -6.12 -24.56
C ILE A 240 -6.80 -6.89 -24.96
N LEU A 241 -5.67 -6.19 -25.04
CA LEU A 241 -4.38 -6.73 -25.46
C LEU A 241 -3.31 -6.43 -24.41
N GLU A 242 -2.31 -7.29 -24.34
CA GLU A 242 -1.05 -6.99 -23.66
C GLU A 242 -0.21 -6.07 -24.54
N VAL A 243 0.19 -4.92 -24.01
CA VAL A 243 1.13 -3.99 -24.62
C VAL A 243 2.48 -4.20 -23.97
N THR A 244 3.48 -4.58 -24.76
CA THR A 244 4.82 -4.89 -24.27
C THR A 244 5.76 -3.68 -24.33
N GLU A 245 5.45 -2.68 -25.15
CA GLU A 245 6.27 -1.47 -25.33
C GLU A 245 5.43 -0.33 -25.91
N ILE A 246 5.72 0.92 -25.52
CA ILE A 246 5.25 2.14 -26.21
C ILE A 246 6.48 3.00 -26.52
N LYS A 247 6.67 3.35 -27.80
CA LYS A 247 7.78 4.17 -28.27
C LYS A 247 7.29 5.17 -29.32
N GLY A 248 7.30 6.45 -28.97
CA GLY A 248 6.68 7.49 -29.77
C GLY A 248 5.18 7.22 -29.96
N ASP A 249 4.71 7.31 -31.20
CA ASP A 249 3.30 7.07 -31.54
C ASP A 249 2.91 5.59 -31.62
N TRP A 250 3.86 4.67 -31.44
CA TRP A 250 3.66 3.23 -31.66
C TRP A 250 3.65 2.45 -30.34
N ALA A 251 2.68 1.55 -30.22
CA ALA A 251 2.60 0.54 -29.18
C ALA A 251 2.87 -0.85 -29.79
N LYS A 252 3.79 -1.60 -29.21
CA LYS A 252 4.00 -3.02 -29.51
C LYS A 252 3.02 -3.85 -28.69
N VAL A 253 2.14 -4.58 -29.37
CA VAL A 253 1.06 -5.36 -28.78
C VAL A 253 1.26 -6.84 -29.04
N LYS A 254 0.84 -7.68 -28.10
CA LYS A 254 0.78 -9.13 -28.28
C LYS A 254 -0.62 -9.51 -28.72
N TYR A 255 -0.74 -10.04 -29.93
CA TYR A 255 -2.00 -10.49 -30.50
C TYR A 255 -1.79 -11.83 -31.22
N GLU A 256 -2.62 -12.83 -30.91
CA GLU A 256 -2.51 -14.20 -31.45
C GLU A 256 -1.10 -14.83 -31.29
N GLY A 257 -0.43 -14.52 -30.17
CA GLY A 257 0.91 -15.05 -29.88
C GLY A 257 2.05 -14.37 -30.64
N GLN A 258 1.75 -13.44 -31.54
CA GLN A 258 2.72 -12.65 -32.30
C GLN A 258 2.82 -11.21 -31.78
N ALA A 259 3.92 -10.55 -32.13
CA ALA A 259 4.12 -9.13 -31.83
C ALA A 259 3.71 -8.27 -33.04
N TYR A 260 2.86 -7.29 -32.80
CA TYR A 260 2.43 -6.31 -33.79
C TYR A 260 2.54 -4.88 -33.25
N TYR A 261 2.39 -3.91 -34.13
CA TYR A 261 2.49 -2.49 -33.84
C TYR A 261 1.18 -1.78 -34.16
N MET A 262 0.69 -0.99 -33.22
CA MET A 262 -0.53 -0.19 -33.33
C MET A 262 -0.24 1.25 -32.92
N TRP A 263 -1.05 2.21 -33.33
CA TRP A 263 -0.93 3.56 -32.80
C TRP A 263 -1.30 3.60 -31.32
N ALA A 264 -0.39 4.08 -30.47
CA ALA A 264 -0.57 4.17 -29.03
C ALA A 264 -1.79 5.02 -28.65
N ALA A 265 -2.07 6.07 -29.42
CA ALA A 265 -3.25 6.93 -29.24
C ALA A 265 -4.60 6.20 -29.40
N ARG A 266 -4.61 4.98 -29.97
CA ARG A 266 -5.82 4.14 -30.10
C ARG A 266 -5.99 3.16 -28.95
N LEU A 267 -5.11 3.19 -27.95
CA LEU A 267 -5.13 2.26 -26.84
C LEU A 267 -5.43 3.03 -25.56
N THR A 268 -6.39 2.53 -24.79
CA THR A 268 -6.69 3.03 -23.45
C THR A 268 -6.26 1.98 -22.45
N LYS A 269 -5.34 2.33 -21.55
CA LYS A 269 -4.87 1.40 -20.51
C LYS A 269 -6.06 0.92 -19.65
N VAL A 270 -6.10 -0.36 -19.35
CA VAL A 270 -7.10 -0.99 -18.47
C VAL A 270 -6.41 -1.83 -17.42
N ASN A 271 -7.05 -1.99 -16.26
CA ASN A 271 -6.50 -2.82 -15.19
C ASN A 271 -6.61 -4.31 -15.56
N GLY A 272 -5.48 -5.03 -15.56
CA GLY A 272 -5.39 -6.46 -15.89
C GLY A 272 -6.00 -7.43 -14.87
N GLY A 273 -6.86 -6.94 -13.98
CA GLY A 273 -7.33 -7.67 -12.81
C GLY A 273 -6.60 -7.20 -11.55
N SER A 274 -7.34 -6.61 -10.62
CA SER A 274 -6.76 -6.11 -9.37
C SER A 274 -6.50 -7.29 -8.44
N ALA A 275 -5.28 -7.80 -8.42
CA ALA A 275 -4.82 -8.61 -7.29
C ALA A 275 -5.11 -7.85 -5.99
N ARG A 276 -5.67 -8.56 -5.01
CA ARG A 276 -6.23 -7.95 -3.80
C ARG A 276 -5.24 -8.08 -2.66
N VAL A 277 -5.12 -7.01 -1.87
CA VAL A 277 -4.45 -7.10 -0.58
C VAL A 277 -5.41 -7.77 0.39
N ALA A 278 -4.92 -8.76 1.14
CA ALA A 278 -5.75 -9.60 1.99
C ALA A 278 -4.93 -10.27 3.09
N ALA A 279 -5.61 -10.85 4.07
CA ALA A 279 -5.00 -11.72 5.06
C ALA A 279 -4.58 -13.05 4.41
N VAL A 280 -3.36 -13.50 4.71
CA VAL A 280 -2.78 -14.76 4.24
C VAL A 280 -2.18 -15.51 5.43
N ASP A 281 -2.19 -16.84 5.38
CA ASP A 281 -1.76 -17.66 6.51
C ASP A 281 -0.23 -17.77 6.64
N GLN A 282 0.53 -17.28 5.67
CA GLN A 282 1.98 -17.40 5.60
C GLN A 282 2.65 -16.04 5.61
N PRO A 283 3.88 -15.94 6.15
CA PRO A 283 4.67 -14.73 6.05
C PRO A 283 4.73 -14.22 4.61
N TYR A 284 4.40 -12.95 4.42
CA TYR A 284 4.38 -12.31 3.11
C TYR A 284 5.36 -11.14 3.11
N LEU A 285 6.27 -11.12 2.15
CA LEU A 285 7.33 -10.11 2.05
C LEU A 285 6.85 -8.90 1.25
N TRP A 286 6.89 -7.74 1.90
CA TRP A 286 6.67 -6.45 1.26
C TRP A 286 7.99 -5.71 1.13
N GLN A 287 8.26 -5.16 -0.04
CA GLN A 287 9.27 -4.14 -0.23
C GLN A 287 8.68 -2.76 0.08
N ILE A 288 9.38 -1.98 0.89
CA ILE A 288 9.03 -0.61 1.24
C ILE A 288 10.13 0.37 0.82
N GLU A 289 9.72 1.51 0.26
CA GLU A 289 10.55 2.68 -0.02
C GLU A 289 9.99 3.83 0.78
N TYR A 290 10.76 4.29 1.76
CA TYR A 290 10.40 5.39 2.64
C TYR A 290 10.86 6.75 2.10
N SER A 291 10.00 7.75 2.22
CA SER A 291 10.24 9.13 1.83
C SER A 291 10.39 9.97 3.09
N TYR A 292 11.58 10.55 3.33
CA TYR A 292 11.82 11.45 4.46
C TYR A 292 10.94 12.69 4.42
N ASP A 293 10.86 13.31 3.25
CA ASP A 293 10.18 14.59 3.06
C ASP A 293 8.69 14.50 3.40
N THR A 294 8.07 13.34 3.17
CA THR A 294 6.64 13.12 3.39
C THR A 294 6.34 12.16 4.53
N SER A 295 7.35 11.46 5.05
CA SER A 295 7.24 10.40 6.06
C SER A 295 6.22 9.31 5.69
N GLN A 296 6.18 8.99 4.41
CA GLN A 296 5.29 8.00 3.80
C GLN A 296 6.11 6.95 3.06
N VAL A 297 5.52 5.78 2.87
CA VAL A 297 6.11 4.69 2.10
C VAL A 297 5.35 4.40 0.81
N ALA A 298 6.07 3.88 -0.17
CA ALA A 298 5.52 3.01 -1.19
C ALA A 298 5.69 1.55 -0.73
N MET A 299 4.64 0.73 -0.83
CA MET A 299 4.67 -0.67 -0.42
C MET A 299 4.34 -1.59 -1.61
N ARG A 300 5.18 -2.60 -1.86
CA ARG A 300 5.14 -3.45 -3.06
C ARG A 300 5.35 -4.93 -2.72
N PRO A 301 4.71 -5.87 -3.42
CA PRO A 301 5.06 -7.29 -3.32
C PRO A 301 6.55 -7.51 -3.65
N ALA A 302 7.28 -8.24 -2.80
CA ALA A 302 8.70 -8.50 -3.07
C ALA A 302 8.89 -9.34 -4.35
N GLU A 303 7.97 -10.27 -4.62
CA GLU A 303 7.96 -11.09 -5.83
C GLU A 303 7.50 -10.33 -7.09
N ASN A 304 6.90 -9.13 -6.93
CA ASN A 304 6.41 -8.32 -8.04
C ASN A 304 6.57 -6.81 -7.78
N PRO A 305 7.79 -6.26 -7.88
CA PRO A 305 8.09 -4.87 -7.57
C PRO A 305 7.54 -3.87 -8.60
N LYS A 306 6.90 -4.35 -9.68
CA LYS A 306 6.19 -3.47 -10.63
C LYS A 306 4.82 -3.05 -10.10
N MET A 307 4.35 -3.66 -9.02
CA MET A 307 3.06 -3.37 -8.42
C MET A 307 3.25 -2.71 -7.05
N MET A 308 2.31 -1.86 -6.65
CA MET A 308 2.27 -1.22 -5.34
C MET A 308 0.85 -1.20 -4.78
N VAL A 309 0.74 -1.18 -3.45
CA VAL A 309 -0.53 -1.08 -2.74
C VAL A 309 -1.13 0.31 -2.91
N LYS A 310 -2.41 0.35 -3.29
CA LYS A 310 -3.22 1.56 -3.40
C LYS A 310 -4.68 1.31 -3.02
N PRO A 311 -5.43 2.37 -2.71
CA PRO A 311 -6.88 2.32 -2.70
C PRO A 311 -7.43 1.97 -4.09
N ALA A 312 -8.56 1.24 -4.12
CA ALA A 312 -9.25 0.85 -5.35
C ALA A 312 -9.87 2.03 -6.13
N GLU A 313 -10.19 3.12 -5.43
CA GLU A 313 -10.92 4.26 -5.96
C GLU A 313 -10.11 5.55 -5.83
N LYS A 314 -10.35 6.53 -6.71
CA LYS A 314 -9.67 7.84 -6.68
C LYS A 314 -10.15 8.73 -5.54
N THR A 315 -11.42 8.61 -5.19
CA THR A 315 -12.07 9.15 -3.99
C THR A 315 -12.23 7.97 -3.03
N TYR A 316 -11.87 8.09 -1.75
CA TYR A 316 -11.79 6.93 -0.84
C TYR A 316 -13.03 6.82 0.04
N PRO A 317 -14.13 6.16 -0.38
CA PRO A 317 -15.24 5.91 0.54
C PRO A 317 -14.82 4.92 1.63
N ASP A 318 -15.43 5.05 2.81
CA ASP A 318 -15.33 4.03 3.86
C ASP A 318 -15.71 2.65 3.31
N GLY A 319 -14.83 1.67 3.49
CA GLY A 319 -14.96 0.31 2.96
C GLY A 319 -14.27 0.07 1.60
N ALA A 320 -13.63 1.06 1.00
CA ALA A 320 -12.86 0.87 -0.24
C ALA A 320 -11.76 -0.19 -0.07
N LYS A 321 -11.53 -1.03 -1.09
CA LYS A 321 -10.52 -2.09 -1.03
C LYS A 321 -9.10 -1.54 -1.19
N ALA A 322 -8.15 -2.15 -0.47
CA ALA A 322 -6.74 -2.03 -0.82
C ALA A 322 -6.39 -3.04 -1.94
N ILE A 323 -5.82 -2.54 -3.03
CA ILE A 323 -5.52 -3.30 -4.24
C ILE A 323 -4.05 -3.12 -4.64
N LEU A 324 -3.59 -3.99 -5.53
CA LEU A 324 -2.36 -3.76 -6.26
C LEU A 324 -2.62 -2.98 -7.55
N SER A 325 -1.74 -2.03 -7.82
CA SER A 325 -1.70 -1.22 -9.03
C SER A 325 -0.27 -1.05 -9.49
N GLU A 326 -0.05 -0.60 -10.73
CA GLU A 326 1.30 -0.31 -11.21
C GLU A 326 2.03 0.68 -10.29
N TYR A 327 3.29 0.39 -10.02
CA TYR A 327 4.17 1.23 -9.23
C TYR A 327 4.32 2.62 -9.87
N ILE A 328 4.10 3.65 -9.07
CA ILE A 328 4.29 5.04 -9.47
C ILE A 328 5.43 5.60 -8.61
N PRO A 329 6.62 5.88 -9.18
CA PRO A 329 7.81 6.24 -8.42
C PRO A 329 7.66 7.40 -7.43
N TYR A 330 6.81 8.38 -7.77
CA TYR A 330 6.62 9.58 -6.95
C TYR A 330 5.46 9.48 -5.97
N LEU A 331 4.69 8.39 -5.99
CA LEU A 331 3.54 8.23 -5.12
C LEU A 331 3.93 7.41 -3.89
N LYS A 332 4.11 8.11 -2.77
CA LYS A 332 4.16 7.52 -1.42
C LYS A 332 2.92 8.00 -0.69
N ASN A 333 2.12 7.10 -0.13
CA ASN A 333 0.83 7.46 0.47
C ASN A 333 0.40 6.49 1.58
N ILE A 334 1.32 5.65 2.04
CA ILE A 334 1.11 4.77 3.18
C ILE A 334 1.90 5.32 4.36
N SER A 335 1.28 5.35 5.53
CA SER A 335 1.98 5.67 6.78
C SER A 335 1.79 4.57 7.81
N PHE A 336 2.87 4.22 8.52
CA PHE A 336 2.86 3.33 9.67
C PHE A 336 2.83 4.16 10.95
N GLU A 337 1.75 4.04 11.72
CA GLU A 337 1.52 4.92 12.86
C GLU A 337 1.60 4.16 14.18
N ASP A 338 2.62 4.47 14.97
CA ASP A 338 2.71 4.02 16.36
C ASP A 338 1.96 5.01 17.25
N TRP A 339 0.72 4.65 17.59
CA TRP A 339 -0.11 5.41 18.51
C TRP A 339 0.14 5.05 19.99
N GLY A 340 0.82 3.93 20.24
CA GLY A 340 1.11 3.44 21.59
C GLY A 340 2.34 4.10 22.22
N ARG A 341 3.23 4.69 21.41
CA ARG A 341 4.37 5.44 21.94
C ARG A 341 3.95 6.67 22.73
N SER A 342 4.83 7.12 23.61
CA SER A 342 4.68 8.40 24.29
C SER A 342 4.88 9.59 23.36
N ILE A 343 4.17 10.68 23.64
CA ILE A 343 4.40 11.97 22.97
C ILE A 343 5.61 12.69 23.59
N ASN A 344 6.15 13.70 22.92
CA ASN A 344 7.04 14.69 23.54
C ASN A 344 6.33 16.05 23.76
N ASN A 345 7.00 16.98 24.43
CA ASN A 345 6.43 18.29 24.77
C ASN A 345 6.15 19.19 23.54
N MET A 346 6.84 19.02 22.41
CA MET A 346 6.48 19.71 21.15
C MET A 346 5.17 19.18 20.59
N GLU A 347 5.01 17.87 20.57
CA GLU A 347 3.78 17.20 20.12
C GLU A 347 2.59 17.56 21.03
N MET A 348 2.84 17.67 22.34
CA MET A 348 1.85 18.20 23.29
C MET A 348 1.42 19.63 22.91
N ALA A 349 2.37 20.52 22.57
CA ALA A 349 2.05 21.88 22.17
C ALA A 349 1.17 21.92 20.92
N GLU A 350 1.46 21.07 19.92
CA GLU A 350 0.63 20.98 18.73
C GLU A 350 -0.79 20.49 19.01
N LEU A 351 -0.92 19.45 19.85
CA LEU A 351 -2.22 18.91 20.24
C LEU A 351 -3.04 19.95 21.01
N LEU A 352 -2.43 20.68 21.94
CA LEU A 352 -3.10 21.71 22.72
C LEU A 352 -3.53 22.90 21.86
N ASP A 353 -2.64 23.45 21.02
CA ASP A 353 -2.99 24.55 20.10
C ASP A 353 -4.07 24.12 19.10
N GLY A 354 -4.01 22.86 18.64
CA GLY A 354 -4.98 22.28 17.73
C GLY A 354 -6.42 22.29 18.25
N VAL A 355 -6.63 22.24 19.57
CA VAL A 355 -7.98 22.38 20.16
C VAL A 355 -8.60 23.72 19.77
N PHE A 356 -7.86 24.82 19.90
CA PHE A 356 -8.34 26.15 19.54
C PHE A 356 -8.36 26.38 18.03
N PHE A 357 -7.43 25.76 17.28
CA PHE A 357 -7.48 25.76 15.81
C PHE A 357 -8.83 25.25 15.32
N THR A 358 -9.20 24.04 15.75
CA THR A 358 -10.41 23.36 15.30
C THR A 358 -11.68 24.08 15.74
N LEU A 359 -11.68 24.70 16.91
CA LEU A 359 -12.81 25.49 17.41
C LEU A 359 -12.89 26.90 16.79
N GLY A 360 -11.93 27.29 15.95
CA GLY A 360 -11.83 28.64 15.38
C GLY A 360 -11.69 29.72 16.46
N LEU A 361 -10.91 29.42 17.50
CA LEU A 361 -10.71 30.27 18.69
C LEU A 361 -9.37 31.02 18.68
N TYR A 362 -8.83 31.31 17.49
CA TYR A 362 -7.65 32.17 17.28
C TYR A 362 -7.93 33.64 17.62
N GLY A 363 -8.22 33.92 18.89
CA GLY A 363 -8.28 35.27 19.43
C GLY A 363 -6.88 35.83 19.71
N PRO A 364 -6.77 37.15 19.97
CA PRO A 364 -5.52 37.78 20.33
C PRO A 364 -4.93 37.14 21.60
N TYR A 365 -3.62 37.00 21.64
CA TYR A 365 -2.85 36.56 22.80
C TYR A 365 -1.92 37.69 23.24
N SER A 366 -1.49 37.65 24.50
CA SER A 366 -0.63 38.70 25.06
C SER A 366 0.82 38.44 24.66
N GLU A 367 1.39 39.37 23.87
CA GLU A 367 2.80 39.31 23.46
C GLU A 367 3.77 39.43 24.64
N GLU A 368 3.33 40.05 25.75
CA GLU A 368 4.13 40.21 26.97
C GLU A 368 4.44 38.89 27.67
N ASN A 369 3.59 37.87 27.48
CA ASN A 369 3.76 36.56 28.10
C ASN A 369 4.50 35.57 27.20
N LEU A 370 4.97 36.00 26.02
CA LEU A 370 5.65 35.11 25.08
C LEU A 370 6.93 34.52 25.66
N LEU A 371 7.24 33.30 25.22
CA LEU A 371 8.51 32.69 25.54
C LEU A 371 9.63 33.53 24.93
N LYS A 372 10.58 33.94 25.77
CA LYS A 372 11.80 34.58 25.28
C LYS A 372 12.72 33.49 24.75
N TRP A 373 12.68 33.29 23.44
CA TRP A 373 13.57 32.36 22.75
C TRP A 373 15.03 32.84 22.89
N ASN A 374 15.79 32.21 23.79
CA ASN A 374 17.24 32.43 23.90
C ASN A 374 17.97 31.65 22.80
N SER A 375 19.14 32.15 22.40
CA SER A 375 20.04 31.51 21.42
C SER A 375 20.49 30.09 21.79
N ASP A 376 20.33 29.69 23.06
CA ASP A 376 20.71 28.37 23.59
C ASP A 376 19.62 27.30 23.39
N ILE A 377 18.38 27.70 23.10
CA ILE A 377 17.36 26.81 22.54
C ILE A 377 17.57 26.90 21.03
N PRO A 378 18.09 25.87 20.35
CA PRO A 378 18.50 26.02 18.96
C PRO A 378 17.28 26.31 18.08
N ASN A 379 17.05 27.59 17.77
CA ASN A 379 15.98 28.09 16.89
C ASN A 379 16.08 27.48 15.48
N ASP A 380 17.28 27.06 15.07
CA ASP A 380 17.56 26.34 13.83
C ASP A 380 16.90 24.94 13.78
N LYS A 381 16.39 24.44 14.92
CA LYS A 381 15.77 23.12 15.02
C LYS A 381 14.25 23.09 15.14
N LEU A 382 13.56 24.22 15.18
CA LEU A 382 12.10 24.26 15.22
C LEU A 382 11.59 25.09 14.04
N ASN A 383 10.62 24.56 13.29
CA ASN A 383 10.04 25.32 12.20
C ASN A 383 9.21 26.50 12.74
N SER A 384 9.08 27.58 11.96
CA SER A 384 8.39 28.80 12.36
C SER A 384 6.91 28.58 12.71
N MET A 385 6.27 27.55 12.12
CA MET A 385 4.89 27.19 12.43
C MET A 385 4.73 26.66 13.86
N LEU A 386 5.63 25.77 14.30
CA LEU A 386 5.62 25.20 15.66
C LEU A 386 5.94 26.27 16.71
N ILE A 387 6.88 27.18 16.42
CA ILE A 387 7.18 28.34 17.28
C ILE A 387 5.91 29.17 17.51
N GLY A 388 5.16 29.48 16.44
CA GLY A 388 3.91 30.22 16.56
C GLY A 388 2.85 29.50 17.41
N LYS A 389 2.79 28.16 17.36
CA LYS A 389 1.89 27.36 18.23
C LYS A 389 2.30 27.46 19.70
N ILE A 390 3.60 27.33 19.98
CA ILE A 390 4.16 27.43 21.32
C ILE A 390 3.91 28.82 21.91
N ASP A 391 4.22 29.87 21.14
CA ASP A 391 4.04 31.26 21.54
C ASP A 391 2.58 31.56 21.92
N ARG A 392 1.60 31.04 21.17
CA ARG A 392 0.19 31.17 21.52
C ARG A 392 -0.13 30.54 22.88
N LEU A 393 0.38 29.35 23.16
CA LEU A 393 0.14 28.67 24.45
C LEU A 393 0.74 29.43 25.64
N TYR A 394 1.89 30.10 25.46
CA TYR A 394 2.44 31.02 26.47
C TYR A 394 1.65 32.33 26.56
N GLY A 395 1.28 32.91 25.42
CA GLY A 395 0.45 34.11 25.34
C GLY A 395 -0.94 33.95 25.97
N TRP A 396 -1.49 32.73 25.94
CA TRP A 396 -2.72 32.30 26.62
C TRP A 396 -2.51 31.88 28.07
N ARG A 397 -1.27 31.91 28.58
CA ARG A 397 -0.87 31.46 29.93
C ARG A 397 -1.19 29.99 30.23
N VAL A 398 -1.31 29.17 29.19
CA VAL A 398 -1.45 27.71 29.30
C VAL A 398 -0.09 27.14 29.70
N PHE A 399 0.93 27.44 28.89
CA PHE A 399 2.31 27.18 29.26
C PHE A 399 2.84 28.32 30.14
N THR A 400 3.53 27.93 31.21
CA THR A 400 4.07 28.85 32.21
C THR A 400 5.50 28.49 32.63
N ASN A 401 6.04 27.35 32.19
CA ASN A 401 7.40 26.92 32.52
C ASN A 401 8.36 27.44 31.44
N PRO A 402 9.13 28.52 31.68
CA PRO A 402 10.03 29.08 30.66
C PRO A 402 11.16 28.14 30.24
N ASN A 403 11.42 27.07 31.01
CA ASN A 403 12.51 26.12 30.77
C ASN A 403 11.97 24.73 30.40
N MET A 404 10.88 24.66 29.62
CA MET A 404 10.30 23.39 29.19
C MET A 404 11.30 22.58 28.34
N ASP A 405 11.56 21.34 28.74
CA ASP A 405 12.31 20.39 27.92
C ASP A 405 11.42 19.94 26.76
N TRP A 406 11.60 20.55 25.59
CA TRP A 406 10.79 20.26 24.40
C TRP A 406 10.90 18.82 23.89
N ARG A 407 11.99 18.10 24.21
CA ARG A 407 12.16 16.68 23.89
C ARG A 407 11.69 15.76 25.01
N GLY A 408 11.41 16.32 26.18
CA GLY A 408 10.90 15.60 27.33
C GLY A 408 9.56 14.95 27.03
N VAL A 409 9.31 13.82 27.69
CA VAL A 409 8.06 13.07 27.59
C VAL A 409 7.14 13.50 28.73
N PRO A 410 6.01 14.18 28.44
CA PRO A 410 5.07 14.56 29.47
C PRO A 410 4.33 13.36 30.04
N THR A 411 3.87 13.53 31.27
CA THR A 411 2.97 12.63 31.95
C THR A 411 1.51 12.91 31.60
N TYR A 412 0.63 11.95 31.86
CA TYR A 412 -0.82 12.09 31.72
C TYR A 412 -1.35 13.24 32.59
N GLY A 413 -0.81 13.40 33.81
CA GLY A 413 -1.15 14.50 34.72
C GLY A 413 -0.75 15.87 34.17
N GLU A 414 0.46 15.99 33.62
CA GLU A 414 0.91 17.25 33.00
C GLU A 414 0.03 17.64 31.80
N PHE A 415 -0.23 16.72 30.88
CA PHE A 415 -1.05 16.99 29.70
C PHE A 415 -2.47 17.43 30.06
N THR A 416 -3.13 16.69 30.95
CA THR A 416 -4.49 17.02 31.41
C THR A 416 -4.55 18.34 32.18
N SER A 417 -3.52 18.67 32.96
CA SER A 417 -3.42 19.97 33.64
C SER A 417 -3.35 21.14 32.64
N TYR A 418 -2.65 20.98 31.51
CA TYR A 418 -2.60 21.99 30.47
C TYR A 418 -3.90 22.11 29.68
N LEU A 419 -4.63 21.01 29.45
CA LEU A 419 -5.98 21.07 28.88
C LEU A 419 -6.95 21.87 29.76
N ILE A 420 -6.89 21.69 31.08
CA ILE A 420 -7.70 22.46 32.03
C ILE A 420 -7.35 23.95 31.93
N LYS A 421 -6.06 24.31 31.96
CA LYS A 421 -5.63 25.71 31.78
C LYS A 421 -6.09 26.31 30.45
N LEU A 422 -6.04 25.53 29.36
CA LEU A 422 -6.51 25.95 28.05
C LEU A 422 -8.01 26.24 28.07
N MET A 423 -8.82 25.37 28.68
CA MET A 423 -10.26 25.58 28.80
C MET A 423 -10.62 26.71 29.78
N ASP A 424 -9.83 26.92 30.84
CA ASP A 424 -9.97 28.07 31.74
C ASP A 424 -9.71 29.38 31.00
N TYR A 425 -8.67 29.42 30.15
CA TYR A 425 -8.44 30.55 29.26
C TYR A 425 -9.64 30.76 28.33
N ASN A 426 -10.14 29.71 27.67
CA ASN A 426 -11.33 29.79 26.81
C ASN A 426 -12.51 30.40 27.57
N LYS A 427 -12.83 29.86 28.75
CA LYS A 427 -13.89 30.36 29.62
C LYS A 427 -13.70 31.84 29.98
N SER A 428 -12.46 32.27 30.28
CA SER A 428 -12.15 33.68 30.60
C SER A 428 -12.40 34.65 29.44
N LYS A 429 -12.32 34.16 28.20
CA LYS A 429 -12.61 34.92 26.97
C LYS A 429 -14.06 34.78 26.51
N SER A 430 -14.82 33.91 27.17
CA SER A 430 -16.20 33.57 26.84
C SER A 430 -17.16 34.11 27.90
N SER A 431 -18.42 33.70 27.80
CA SER A 431 -19.45 34.00 28.79
C SER A 431 -19.26 33.28 30.10
N THR A 432 -19.70 33.92 31.19
CA THR A 432 -19.72 33.34 32.55
C THR A 432 -20.60 32.08 32.65
N LYS A 433 -21.43 31.83 31.62
CA LYS A 433 -22.28 30.64 31.48
C LYS A 433 -21.52 29.39 31.01
N PHE A 434 -20.30 29.54 30.51
CA PHE A 434 -19.47 28.43 30.05
C PHE A 434 -18.97 27.62 31.27
N SER A 435 -19.27 26.33 31.27
CA SER A 435 -18.97 25.42 32.38
C SER A 435 -17.47 25.28 32.62
N ALA A 436 -17.07 24.99 33.86
CA ALA A 436 -15.67 24.67 34.15
C ALA A 436 -15.30 23.32 33.55
N PHE A 437 -14.11 23.23 32.95
CA PHE A 437 -13.53 21.97 32.50
C PHE A 437 -12.66 21.40 33.62
N THR A 438 -13.04 20.26 34.21
CA THR A 438 -12.40 19.75 35.42
C THR A 438 -11.85 18.34 35.22
N ASN A 439 -11.12 17.84 36.22
CA ASN A 439 -10.71 16.43 36.26
C ASN A 439 -11.89 15.47 36.15
N ASP A 440 -13.08 15.84 36.64
CA ASP A 440 -14.26 14.97 36.52
C ASP A 440 -14.80 14.97 35.09
N THR A 441 -14.73 16.09 34.37
CA THR A 441 -14.97 16.11 32.92
C THR A 441 -14.01 15.18 32.19
N ILE A 442 -12.71 15.24 32.50
CA ILE A 442 -11.69 14.37 31.89
C ILE A 442 -11.93 12.91 32.23
N LYS A 443 -12.30 12.57 33.48
CA LYS A 443 -12.64 11.18 33.85
C LYS A 443 -13.85 10.67 33.07
N SER A 444 -14.85 11.52 32.83
CA SER A 444 -16.05 11.14 32.07
C SER A 444 -15.75 10.73 30.62
N PHE A 445 -14.59 11.14 30.09
CA PHE A 445 -14.14 10.75 28.75
C PHE A 445 -13.76 9.28 28.62
N ALA A 446 -13.55 8.57 29.73
CA ALA A 446 -13.23 7.15 29.79
C ALA A 446 -12.02 6.78 28.90
N ILE A 447 -10.91 7.50 29.09
CA ILE A 447 -9.66 7.25 28.37
C ILE A 447 -9.08 5.90 28.80
N GLY A 448 -8.72 5.05 27.82
CA GLY A 448 -8.10 3.76 28.08
C GLY A 448 -6.63 3.85 28.51
N GLY A 449 -6.07 2.70 28.93
CA GLY A 449 -4.68 2.58 29.36
C GLY A 449 -4.41 3.11 30.78
N ASP A 450 -3.13 3.27 31.13
CA ASP A 450 -2.72 3.85 32.40
C ASP A 450 -2.94 5.38 32.38
N THR A 451 -3.87 5.84 33.20
CA THR A 451 -4.24 7.27 33.35
C THR A 451 -3.77 7.84 34.68
N SER A 452 -2.86 7.15 35.37
CA SER A 452 -2.27 7.69 36.60
C SER A 452 -1.49 8.98 36.31
N PRO A 453 -1.49 9.97 37.23
CA PRO A 453 -0.90 11.28 36.95
C PRO A 453 0.58 11.24 36.52
N ASN A 454 1.33 10.22 36.93
CA ASN A 454 2.76 10.06 36.63
C ASN A 454 3.04 9.13 35.44
N ALA A 455 2.01 8.47 34.87
CA ALA A 455 2.19 7.66 33.68
C ALA A 455 2.57 8.54 32.48
N LYS A 456 3.49 8.06 31.64
CA LYS A 456 3.82 8.74 30.38
C LYS A 456 2.61 8.70 29.45
N ILE A 457 2.20 9.85 28.93
CA ILE A 457 1.03 9.90 28.06
C ILE A 457 1.38 9.43 26.65
N THR A 458 0.54 8.54 26.12
CA THR A 458 0.67 8.01 24.75
C THR A 458 0.01 8.92 23.72
N TRP A 459 0.40 8.77 22.45
CA TRP A 459 -0.26 9.47 21.33
C TRP A 459 -1.75 9.17 21.26
N GLU A 460 -2.14 7.93 21.48
CA GLU A 460 -3.53 7.51 21.51
C GLU A 460 -4.32 8.28 22.57
N GLN A 461 -3.82 8.29 23.81
CA GLN A 461 -4.45 9.02 24.92
C GLN A 461 -4.53 10.53 24.67
N ALA A 462 -3.43 11.15 24.23
CA ALA A 462 -3.35 12.59 24.01
C ALA A 462 -4.28 13.06 22.89
N SER A 463 -4.32 12.33 21.78
CA SER A 463 -5.24 12.59 20.66
C SER A 463 -6.71 12.39 21.06
N THR A 464 -7.04 11.30 21.77
CA THR A 464 -8.41 11.07 22.23
C THR A 464 -8.87 12.15 23.22
N LEU A 465 -7.99 12.59 24.11
CA LEU A 465 -8.26 13.71 25.02
C LEU A 465 -8.50 15.02 24.27
N GLN A 466 -7.68 15.34 23.27
CA GLN A 466 -7.87 16.50 22.40
C GLN A 466 -9.25 16.47 21.72
N HIS A 467 -9.58 15.35 21.06
CA HIS A 467 -10.85 15.15 20.35
C HIS A 467 -12.05 15.35 21.29
N LYS A 468 -12.05 14.67 22.43
CA LYS A 468 -13.17 14.75 23.38
C LYS A 468 -13.28 16.13 24.02
N THR A 469 -12.17 16.84 24.21
CA THR A 469 -12.17 18.23 24.66
C THR A 469 -12.81 19.16 23.63
N ILE A 470 -12.46 19.00 22.34
CA ILE A 470 -13.07 19.76 21.24
C ILE A 470 -14.59 19.52 21.20
N GLN A 471 -15.03 18.26 21.25
CA GLN A 471 -16.46 17.90 21.26
C GLN A 471 -17.19 18.50 22.46
N TRP A 472 -16.63 18.38 23.65
CA TRP A 472 -17.20 18.96 24.87
C TRP A 472 -17.33 20.48 24.76
N ALA A 473 -16.27 21.18 24.33
CA ALA A 473 -16.28 22.63 24.21
C ALA A 473 -17.28 23.10 23.15
N ALA A 474 -17.37 22.41 22.00
CA ALA A 474 -18.33 22.71 20.95
C ALA A 474 -19.78 22.54 21.43
N ALA A 475 -20.06 21.45 22.15
CA ALA A 475 -21.37 21.22 22.76
C ALA A 475 -21.74 22.32 23.76
N GLU A 476 -20.77 22.77 24.56
CA GLU A 476 -20.99 23.83 25.54
C GLU A 476 -21.29 25.19 24.88
N TRP A 477 -20.56 25.52 23.80
CA TRP A 477 -20.81 26.71 22.99
C TRP A 477 -22.21 26.72 22.36
N VAL A 478 -22.69 25.56 21.91
CA VAL A 478 -24.06 25.39 21.40
C VAL A 478 -25.07 25.53 22.54
N ARG A 479 -24.81 24.90 23.70
CA ARG A 479 -25.69 24.94 24.88
C ARG A 479 -25.92 26.36 25.39
N ILE A 480 -24.89 27.21 25.40
CA ILE A 480 -25.01 28.61 25.86
C ILE A 480 -25.57 29.55 24.79
N GLY A 481 -25.73 29.08 23.54
CA GLY A 481 -26.35 29.82 22.44
C GLY A 481 -25.46 30.87 21.76
N GLU A 482 -24.16 30.89 22.06
CA GLU A 482 -23.23 31.95 21.59
C GLU A 482 -22.53 31.63 20.26
N LYS A 483 -22.46 30.35 19.87
CA LYS A 483 -21.92 29.93 18.56
C LYS A 483 -22.79 28.85 17.91
N SER A 484 -23.87 29.29 17.26
CA SER A 484 -24.70 28.40 16.44
C SER A 484 -23.91 27.83 15.25
N GLY A 485 -24.10 26.54 14.95
CA GLY A 485 -23.44 25.87 13.82
C GLY A 485 -21.98 25.45 14.06
N LEU A 486 -21.41 25.67 15.25
CA LEU A 486 -20.05 25.21 15.57
C LEU A 486 -19.95 23.67 15.59
N GLY A 487 -20.99 22.97 16.04
CA GLY A 487 -21.04 21.50 16.05
C GLY A 487 -20.77 20.89 14.67
N TYR A 488 -21.44 21.39 13.63
CA TYR A 488 -21.26 20.92 12.25
C TYR A 488 -19.83 21.17 11.72
N LYS A 489 -19.23 22.33 12.02
CA LYS A 489 -17.83 22.63 11.65
C LYS A 489 -16.84 21.72 12.36
N VAL A 490 -17.08 21.45 13.63
CA VAL A 490 -16.26 20.55 14.44
C VAL A 490 -16.34 19.13 13.92
N GLU A 491 -17.53 18.64 13.57
CA GLU A 491 -17.70 17.33 12.94
C GLU A 491 -16.87 17.23 11.65
N THR A 492 -16.87 18.26 10.79
CA THR A 492 -16.05 18.24 9.57
C THR A 492 -14.54 18.26 9.82
N HIS A 493 -14.07 18.92 10.89
CA HIS A 493 -12.63 19.00 11.21
C HIS A 493 -12.12 17.83 12.05
N LEU A 494 -12.99 17.13 12.77
CA LEU A 494 -12.65 15.92 13.53
C LEU A 494 -12.54 14.67 12.64
N LEU A 495 -12.94 14.76 11.37
CA LEU A 495 -12.66 13.73 10.36
C LEU A 495 -11.16 13.67 10.00
N ASP A 496 -10.43 14.76 10.26
CA ASP A 496 -8.98 14.80 10.12
C ASP A 496 -8.36 14.32 11.45
N ALA A 497 -7.73 13.15 11.45
CA ALA A 497 -6.99 12.68 12.61
C ALA A 497 -5.76 13.60 12.83
N PRO A 498 -5.44 13.96 14.09
CA PRO A 498 -4.25 14.73 14.36
C PRO A 498 -3.02 13.98 13.84
N TRP A 499 -2.12 14.71 13.19
CA TRP A 499 -0.93 14.11 12.59
C TRP A 499 -0.04 13.55 13.70
N ASN A 500 0.11 12.23 13.74
CA ASN A 500 1.18 11.62 14.51
C ASN A 500 2.51 11.96 13.82
N LEU A 501 3.20 12.97 14.36
CA LEU A 501 4.46 13.52 13.86
C LEU A 501 5.64 12.54 13.89
N THR A 502 5.46 11.25 14.10
CA THR A 502 6.53 10.26 13.83
C THR A 502 6.03 9.10 12.99
N SER A 503 4.85 9.22 12.37
CA SER A 503 4.34 8.18 11.50
C SER A 503 5.36 7.89 10.39
N SER A 504 5.73 6.61 10.29
CA SER A 504 6.80 6.03 9.46
C SER A 504 8.21 6.62 9.63
N GLY A 505 8.46 7.43 10.66
CA GLY A 505 9.77 7.99 10.96
C GLY A 505 9.95 9.45 10.58
N TYR A 506 8.88 10.27 10.64
CA TYR A 506 9.04 11.72 10.64
C TYR A 506 9.97 12.12 11.77
N ILE A 507 11.21 12.37 11.39
CA ILE A 507 12.14 13.19 12.11
C ILE A 507 11.82 14.60 11.61
N PRO A 508 11.37 15.54 12.47
CA PRO A 508 11.25 16.93 12.06
C PRO A 508 12.54 17.31 11.34
N LEU A 509 12.46 18.02 10.21
CA LEU A 509 13.58 18.41 9.31
C LEU A 509 14.81 19.04 10.03
N SER A 510 14.74 19.21 11.34
CA SER A 510 15.77 19.59 12.29
C SER A 510 16.55 18.49 13.01
N MET A 511 16.24 17.19 12.87
CA MET A 511 17.03 16.13 13.50
C MET A 511 17.96 15.34 12.57
N SER A 512 18.22 15.78 11.33
CA SER A 512 19.40 15.30 10.59
C SER A 512 20.69 15.96 11.12
N SER A 513 21.01 15.79 12.40
CA SER A 513 22.37 16.06 12.86
C SER A 513 23.24 14.87 12.51
N THR A 514 23.92 14.93 11.36
CA THR A 514 25.20 14.23 11.22
C THR A 514 26.11 14.73 12.35
N PRO A 515 26.75 13.84 13.13
CA PRO A 515 27.88 14.27 13.93
C PRO A 515 28.94 14.74 12.93
N THR A 516 29.28 16.03 12.98
CA THR A 516 30.46 16.55 12.29
C THR A 516 31.65 15.68 12.71
N PRO A 517 32.38 15.03 11.78
CA PRO A 517 33.60 14.33 12.15
C PRO A 517 34.53 15.36 12.80
N ALA A 518 35.00 15.06 14.01
CA ALA A 518 36.02 15.87 14.65
C ALA A 518 37.18 16.02 13.67
N ARG A 519 37.43 17.27 13.23
CA ARG A 519 38.62 17.60 12.43
C ARG A 519 39.85 17.26 13.27
N ARG A 520 40.68 16.34 12.79
CA ARG A 520 42.12 16.38 13.03
C ARG A 520 42.77 17.14 11.89
#